data_AF-A0A1H4N7Y9-F1
#
_entry.id   AF-A0A1H4N7Y9-F1
#
_cell.length_a   1.000
_cell.length_b   1.000
_cell.length_c   1.000
_cell.angle_alpha   90.00
_cell.angle_beta   90.00
_cell.angle_gamma   90.00
#
_symmetry.space_group_name_H-M   'P 1'
#
loop_
_entity.id
_entity.type
_entity.pdbx_description
1 polymer ?
#
loop_
_entity_poly.entity_id
_entity_poly.type
_entity_poly.pdbx_seq_one_letter_code
_entity_poly.pdbx_strand_id
1 'polypeptide(L)'
;MERSDMRSFSRTAILTLTAVSAVGVTACGGGGDGAAARSSAAGSDAATALVASALHTASAVDSVRFVLSTSGRLDRQQVVSAQGELIVRPRPTAQGTAIVRASGDKPAAFVLVDGTMYADIAGAGFIAHRAGTSFYDVGALFDAKDGIPDILRTLRDATIAGEEQVDGVATTRVTGTATSSDVAELAGIRATHGAASGPAPVTVWIQTSAPHNVVRISGTPQPNSEVRIALSNWGNRPSIAAPTTRAVPSEPTSTPSGARAKPAK
;
A
#
# COMPACT_ATOMS: atom_id res chain seq x y z
N MET A 1 56.03 30.38 -11.89
CA MET A 1 55.32 30.60 -13.17
C MET A 1 54.03 29.80 -13.10
N GLU A 2 52.81 30.31 -13.24
CA GLU A 2 52.34 31.66 -13.49
C GLU A 2 50.81 31.64 -13.26
N ARG A 3 50.35 32.60 -12.44
CA ARG A 3 49.08 33.33 -12.39
C ARG A 3 47.71 32.64 -12.30
N SER A 4 47.08 32.99 -11.17
CA SER A 4 45.66 33.22 -10.92
C SER A 4 44.92 33.99 -12.01
N ASP A 5 43.64 33.65 -12.21
CA ASP A 5 42.63 34.57 -12.72
C ASP A 5 41.43 34.60 -11.77
N MET A 6 41.26 35.77 -11.15
CA MET A 6 40.23 36.15 -10.21
C MET A 6 39.45 37.29 -10.86
N ARG A 7 38.19 37.05 -11.21
CA ARG A 7 37.22 38.08 -11.62
C ARG A 7 36.19 38.19 -10.50
N SER A 8 36.33 39.08 -9.52
CA SER A 8 36.12 40.54 -9.60
C SER A 8 34.78 40.93 -10.22
N PHE A 9 33.75 41.02 -9.37
CA PHE A 9 32.73 42.06 -9.49
C PHE A 9 32.58 42.71 -8.12
N SER A 10 32.89 44.00 -8.09
CA SER A 10 32.93 44.83 -6.88
C SER A 10 31.91 45.95 -7.02
N ARG A 11 31.25 46.25 -5.88
CA ARG A 11 30.65 47.54 -5.47
C ARG A 11 29.28 47.84 -6.13
N THR A 12 28.24 48.18 -5.37
CA THR A 12 28.17 49.42 -4.58
C THR A 12 27.10 49.33 -3.48
N ALA A 13 27.41 49.93 -2.32
CA ALA A 13 26.57 50.11 -1.14
C ALA A 13 25.65 51.35 -1.23
N ILE A 14 24.61 51.44 -0.38
CA ILE A 14 23.98 52.64 0.25
C ILE A 14 22.89 52.10 1.22
N LEU A 15 23.05 52.17 2.56
CA LEU A 15 22.76 53.26 3.54
C LEU A 15 21.26 53.49 3.88
N THR A 16 20.84 52.86 4.99
CA THR A 16 19.95 53.27 6.12
C THR A 16 18.81 54.29 5.96
N LEU A 17 17.64 53.97 6.52
CA LEU A 17 16.87 54.90 7.38
C LEU A 17 15.95 54.16 8.37
N THR A 18 16.05 54.57 9.63
CA THR A 18 15.24 54.13 10.79
C THR A 18 13.90 54.88 10.80
N ALA A 19 12.79 54.21 11.13
CA ALA A 19 11.57 54.87 11.60
C ALA A 19 10.88 54.02 12.69
N VAL A 20 10.89 54.56 13.91
CA VAL A 20 10.09 54.11 15.05
C VAL A 20 8.67 54.65 14.87
N SER A 21 7.66 53.82 15.12
CA SER A 21 6.30 54.27 15.39
C SER A 21 5.65 53.31 16.39
N ALA A 22 5.47 53.79 17.61
CA ALA A 22 4.57 53.23 18.61
C ALA A 22 3.22 53.98 18.54
N VAL A 23 2.19 53.40 19.18
CA VAL A 23 0.77 53.83 19.35
C VAL A 23 -0.18 52.98 18.48
N GLY A 24 -1.22 52.31 19.01
CA GLY A 24 -1.82 52.38 20.33
C GLY A 24 -2.67 51.16 20.69
N VAL A 25 -3.06 51.15 21.97
CA VAL A 25 -3.86 50.14 22.67
C VAL A 25 -5.31 50.61 22.67
N THR A 26 -6.29 49.77 22.29
CA THR A 26 -7.60 49.63 22.97
C THR A 26 -8.49 48.54 22.34
N ALA A 27 -8.76 47.51 23.15
CA ALA A 27 -10.03 46.82 23.42
C ALA A 27 -11.15 46.75 22.36
N CYS A 28 -11.51 45.51 21.98
CA CYS A 28 -12.88 44.96 21.89
C CYS A 28 -12.76 43.55 21.27
N GLY A 29 -12.88 42.46 22.03
CA GLY A 29 -14.16 41.78 22.24
C GLY A 29 -13.99 40.31 21.81
N GLY A 30 -14.36 39.38 22.67
CA GLY A 30 -14.02 37.95 22.58
C GLY A 30 -14.40 37.23 21.27
N GLY A 31 -13.67 36.14 21.01
CA GLY A 31 -13.98 35.21 19.92
C GLY A 31 -12.75 34.46 19.39
N GLY A 32 -11.88 33.95 20.27
CA GLY A 32 -10.65 33.25 19.90
C GLY A 32 -10.84 31.86 19.28
N ASP A 33 -12.05 31.30 19.32
CA ASP A 33 -12.29 29.90 18.93
C ASP A 33 -12.67 29.72 17.45
N GLY A 34 -12.82 30.80 16.68
CA GLY A 34 -13.31 30.75 15.30
C GLY A 34 -12.25 30.61 14.21
N ALA A 35 -11.03 31.10 14.42
CA ALA A 35 -9.98 31.08 13.37
C ALA A 35 -9.31 29.70 13.25
N ALA A 36 -9.01 29.07 14.38
CA ALA A 36 -8.44 27.71 14.41
C ALA A 36 -9.43 26.67 13.87
N ALA A 37 -10.72 26.78 14.25
CA ALA A 37 -11.78 25.89 13.78
C ALA A 37 -12.06 26.02 12.27
N ARG A 38 -11.97 27.23 11.70
CA ARG A 38 -12.11 27.45 10.26
C ARG A 38 -10.92 26.94 9.46
N SER A 39 -9.69 27.12 9.97
CA SER A 39 -8.49 26.58 9.35
C SER A 39 -8.42 25.05 9.40
N SER A 40 -8.88 24.43 10.50
CA SER A 40 -8.96 22.97 10.60
C SER A 40 -10.02 22.37 9.68
N ALA A 41 -11.20 23.01 9.58
CA ALA A 41 -12.26 22.58 8.66
C ALA A 41 -11.83 22.72 7.18
N ALA A 42 -11.17 23.83 6.81
CA ALA A 42 -10.64 24.00 5.46
C ALA A 42 -9.55 22.96 5.13
N GLY A 43 -8.71 22.60 6.11
CA GLY A 43 -7.70 21.56 5.98
C GLY A 43 -8.30 20.16 5.79
N SER A 44 -9.37 19.83 6.53
CA SER A 44 -10.07 18.55 6.37
C SER A 44 -10.83 18.45 5.04
N ASP A 45 -11.40 19.55 4.56
CA ASP A 45 -12.08 19.58 3.25
C ASP A 45 -11.08 19.36 2.11
N ALA A 46 -9.92 20.03 2.17
CA ALA A 46 -8.84 19.83 1.21
C ALA A 46 -8.29 18.39 1.22
N ALA A 47 -8.10 17.81 2.42
CA ALA A 47 -7.68 16.42 2.57
C ALA A 47 -8.71 15.46 1.96
N THR A 48 -10.00 15.69 2.23
CA THR A 48 -11.10 14.86 1.70
C THR A 48 -11.16 14.92 0.17
N ALA A 49 -11.01 16.10 -0.43
CA ALA A 49 -10.99 16.27 -1.88
C ALA A 49 -9.79 15.57 -2.54
N LEU A 50 -8.61 15.63 -1.91
CA LEU A 50 -7.41 14.95 -2.41
C LEU A 50 -7.56 13.43 -2.32
N VAL A 51 -8.08 12.90 -1.20
CA VAL A 51 -8.35 11.46 -1.04
C VAL A 51 -9.39 10.98 -2.06
N ALA A 52 -10.44 11.76 -2.33
CA ALA A 52 -11.43 11.44 -3.36
C ALA A 52 -10.80 11.39 -4.77
N SER A 53 -9.87 12.31 -5.07
CA SER A 53 -9.12 12.29 -6.34
C SER A 53 -8.23 11.05 -6.45
N ALA A 54 -7.53 10.69 -5.37
CA ALA A 54 -6.73 9.47 -5.32
C ALA A 54 -7.59 8.20 -5.46
N LEU A 55 -8.77 8.16 -4.85
CA LEU A 55 -9.74 7.07 -5.01
C LEU A 55 -10.18 6.92 -6.47
N HIS A 56 -10.49 8.03 -7.13
CA HIS A 56 -10.87 8.01 -8.54
C HIS A 56 -9.77 7.38 -9.39
N THR A 57 -8.52 7.81 -9.19
CA THR A 57 -7.35 7.29 -9.91
C THR A 57 -7.05 5.84 -9.56
N ALA A 58 -7.09 5.46 -8.27
CA ALA A 58 -6.91 4.09 -7.80
C ALA A 58 -7.94 3.12 -8.41
N SER A 59 -9.20 3.55 -8.50
CA SER A 59 -10.28 2.78 -9.13
C SER A 59 -10.10 2.61 -10.66
N ALA A 60 -9.25 3.45 -11.25
CA ALA A 60 -8.94 3.45 -12.66
C ALA A 60 -7.53 2.93 -12.98
N VAL A 61 -6.86 2.27 -12.03
CA VAL A 61 -5.54 1.68 -12.28
C VAL A 61 -5.65 0.49 -13.24
N ASP A 62 -4.80 0.50 -14.26
CA ASP A 62 -4.67 -0.58 -15.23
C ASP A 62 -3.56 -1.57 -14.85
N SER A 63 -2.42 -1.02 -14.47
CA SER A 63 -1.26 -1.78 -14.01
C SER A 63 -0.36 -0.91 -13.15
N VAL A 64 0.42 -1.57 -12.29
CA VAL A 64 1.28 -0.92 -11.29
C VAL A 64 2.37 -1.89 -10.84
N ARG A 65 3.53 -1.35 -10.46
CA ARG A 65 4.51 -2.06 -9.66
C ARG A 65 4.23 -1.83 -8.18
N PHE A 66 4.20 -2.90 -7.40
CA PHE A 66 3.98 -2.82 -5.96
C PHE A 66 5.18 -3.36 -5.17
N VAL A 67 5.34 -2.83 -3.97
CA VAL A 67 6.24 -3.35 -2.92
C VAL A 67 5.47 -3.35 -1.60
N LEU A 68 5.08 -4.53 -1.15
CA LEU A 68 4.48 -4.81 0.15
C LEU A 68 5.57 -5.20 1.14
N SER A 69 5.53 -4.59 2.31
CA SER A 69 6.35 -4.95 3.46
C SER A 69 5.51 -4.93 4.72
N THR A 70 5.84 -5.81 5.65
CA THR A 70 5.23 -5.83 6.97
C THR A 70 6.31 -5.81 8.03
N SER A 71 5.98 -5.30 9.21
CA SER A 71 6.86 -5.36 10.37
C SER A 71 6.08 -5.68 11.64
N GLY A 72 6.80 -6.12 12.66
CA GLY A 72 6.19 -6.60 13.90
C GLY A 72 5.59 -8.00 13.75
N ARG A 73 4.75 -8.37 14.72
CA ARG A 73 4.05 -9.65 14.73
C ARG A 73 2.61 -9.44 14.30
N LEU A 74 2.25 -10.00 13.15
CA LEU A 74 0.89 -10.03 12.64
C LEU A 74 0.35 -11.45 12.70
N ASP A 75 -0.76 -11.64 13.40
CA ASP A 75 -1.39 -12.96 13.52
C ASP A 75 -1.90 -13.46 12.16
N ARG A 76 -1.75 -14.76 11.92
CA ARG A 76 -2.17 -15.44 10.67
C ARG A 76 -1.51 -14.90 9.40
N GLN A 77 -0.43 -14.14 9.55
CA GLN A 77 0.38 -13.64 8.44
C GLN A 77 1.03 -14.78 7.67
N GLN A 78 0.76 -14.82 6.37
CA GLN A 78 1.40 -15.74 5.41
C GLN A 78 2.48 -15.06 4.56
N VAL A 79 2.37 -13.74 4.34
CA VAL A 79 3.29 -12.95 3.52
C VAL A 79 3.97 -11.90 4.41
N VAL A 80 5.30 -11.93 4.43
CA VAL A 80 6.13 -10.96 5.18
C VAL A 80 6.49 -9.76 4.29
N SER A 81 6.87 -10.04 3.05
CA SER A 81 7.08 -9.03 2.02
C SER A 81 6.75 -9.61 0.65
N ALA A 82 6.39 -8.74 -0.28
CA ALA A 82 6.19 -9.12 -1.68
C ALA A 82 6.48 -7.92 -2.57
N GLN A 83 6.99 -8.16 -3.77
CA GLN A 83 7.17 -7.14 -4.78
C GLN A 83 6.94 -7.73 -6.16
N GLY A 84 6.40 -6.93 -7.07
CA GLY A 84 6.14 -7.40 -8.42
C GLY A 84 5.39 -6.39 -9.27
N GLU A 85 5.09 -6.82 -10.48
CA GLU A 85 4.22 -6.12 -11.42
C GLU A 85 2.82 -6.72 -11.32
N LEU A 86 1.80 -5.86 -11.28
CA LEU A 86 0.40 -6.22 -11.23
C LEU A 86 -0.33 -5.52 -12.38
N ILE A 87 -0.95 -6.30 -13.25
CA ILE A 87 -1.98 -5.85 -14.19
C ILE A 87 -3.31 -6.06 -13.47
N VAL A 88 -4.03 -4.97 -13.22
CA VAL A 88 -5.31 -4.97 -12.50
C VAL A 88 -6.46 -5.29 -13.46
N ARG A 89 -6.43 -4.71 -14.66
CA ARG A 89 -7.52 -4.81 -15.65
C ARG A 89 -7.02 -5.35 -17.01
N PRO A 90 -7.83 -6.12 -17.75
CA PRO A 90 -9.23 -6.47 -17.45
C PRO A 90 -9.38 -7.59 -16.41
N ARG A 91 -8.31 -8.33 -16.12
CA ARG A 91 -8.28 -9.37 -15.09
C ARG A 91 -6.94 -9.29 -14.34
N PRO A 92 -6.93 -9.50 -13.01
CA PRO A 92 -5.70 -9.54 -12.24
C PRO A 92 -4.70 -10.55 -12.80
N THR A 93 -3.52 -10.06 -13.16
CA THR A 93 -2.36 -10.84 -13.60
C THR A 93 -1.13 -10.26 -12.93
N ALA A 94 -0.28 -11.08 -12.33
CA ALA A 94 0.86 -10.56 -11.59
C ALA A 94 2.06 -11.48 -11.66
N GLN A 95 3.25 -10.92 -11.48
CA GLN A 95 4.48 -11.68 -11.36
C GLN A 95 5.43 -10.98 -10.39
N GLY A 96 6.11 -11.76 -9.57
CA GLY A 96 7.07 -11.19 -8.63
C GLY A 96 7.71 -12.18 -7.69
N THR A 97 8.22 -11.64 -6.59
CA THR A 97 8.89 -12.38 -5.53
C THR A 97 8.31 -12.01 -4.17
N ALA A 98 8.32 -12.95 -3.23
CA ALA A 98 7.84 -12.74 -1.87
C ALA A 98 8.73 -13.45 -0.84
N ILE A 99 8.61 -13.00 0.41
CA ILE A 99 9.00 -13.79 1.58
C ILE A 99 7.71 -14.28 2.22
N VAL A 100 7.53 -15.60 2.27
CA VAL A 100 6.34 -16.26 2.81
C VAL A 100 6.67 -17.07 4.06
N ARG A 101 5.68 -17.23 4.94
CA ARG A 101 5.82 -18.02 6.16
C ARG A 101 5.40 -19.47 5.89
N ALA A 102 6.38 -20.32 5.62
CA ALA A 102 6.23 -21.75 5.35
C ALA A 102 7.27 -22.54 6.17
N SER A 103 6.91 -22.92 7.40
CA SER A 103 7.85 -23.50 8.38
C SER A 103 9.10 -22.63 8.57
N GLY A 104 8.87 -21.36 8.87
CA GLY A 104 9.86 -20.28 8.84
C GLY A 104 9.70 -19.39 7.61
N ASP A 105 10.50 -18.33 7.51
CA ASP A 105 10.44 -17.40 6.40
C ASP A 105 11.23 -17.99 5.20
N LYS A 106 10.58 -18.07 4.04
CA LYS A 106 11.11 -18.65 2.81
C LYS A 106 10.96 -17.68 1.64
N PRO A 107 11.97 -17.55 0.77
CA PRO A 107 11.79 -16.84 -0.48
C PRO A 107 10.83 -17.64 -1.39
N ALA A 108 10.01 -16.92 -2.14
CA ALA A 108 9.14 -17.49 -3.14
C ALA A 108 9.11 -16.63 -4.41
N ALA A 109 9.06 -17.26 -5.57
CA ALA A 109 8.62 -16.62 -6.80
C ALA A 109 7.14 -16.92 -7.02
N PHE A 110 6.39 -15.97 -7.58
CA PHE A 110 4.98 -16.18 -7.87
C PHE A 110 4.59 -15.64 -9.24
N VAL A 111 3.56 -16.26 -9.83
CA VAL A 111 2.87 -15.79 -11.02
C VAL A 111 1.36 -16.00 -10.81
N LEU A 112 0.56 -14.97 -11.03
CA LEU A 112 -0.89 -15.03 -11.08
C LEU A 112 -1.33 -14.84 -12.53
N VAL A 113 -1.97 -15.84 -13.13
CA VAL A 113 -2.56 -15.75 -14.47
C VAL A 113 -3.91 -16.46 -14.44
N ASP A 114 -4.95 -15.86 -15.00
CA ASP A 114 -6.28 -16.46 -15.15
C ASP A 114 -6.86 -17.05 -13.84
N GLY A 115 -6.62 -16.37 -12.70
CA GLY A 115 -7.09 -16.82 -11.39
C GLY A 115 -6.35 -18.04 -10.82
N THR A 116 -5.24 -18.45 -11.45
CA THR A 116 -4.34 -19.49 -10.95
C THR A 116 -3.08 -18.84 -10.40
N MET A 117 -2.78 -19.14 -9.14
CA MET A 117 -1.55 -18.74 -8.46
C MET A 117 -0.51 -19.86 -8.60
N TYR A 118 0.59 -19.56 -9.27
CA TYR A 118 1.76 -20.41 -9.35
C TYR A 118 2.78 -19.91 -8.34
N ALA A 119 3.25 -20.78 -7.44
CA ALA A 119 4.26 -20.43 -6.46
C ALA A 119 5.42 -21.43 -6.51
N ASP A 120 6.64 -20.89 -6.55
CA ASP A 120 7.88 -21.64 -6.32
C ASP A 120 8.47 -21.21 -4.99
N ILE A 121 8.29 -22.04 -3.96
CA ILE A 121 8.75 -21.75 -2.60
C ILE A 121 10.11 -22.42 -2.41
N ALA A 122 11.10 -21.62 -2.02
CA ALA A 122 12.48 -22.05 -1.78
C ALA A 122 13.15 -22.77 -2.98
N GLY A 123 12.72 -22.50 -4.21
CA GLY A 123 13.30 -23.08 -5.42
C GLY A 123 12.92 -24.55 -5.65
N ALA A 124 11.79 -25.01 -5.10
CA ALA A 124 11.28 -26.37 -5.27
C ALA A 124 10.59 -26.59 -6.64
N GLY A 125 10.38 -25.53 -7.41
CA GLY A 125 9.65 -25.48 -8.67
C GLY A 125 8.21 -24.99 -8.51
N PHE A 126 7.61 -24.49 -9.60
CA PHE A 126 6.26 -23.94 -9.58
C PHE A 126 5.19 -25.02 -9.37
N ILE A 127 4.35 -24.78 -8.37
CA ILE A 127 3.13 -25.53 -8.07
C ILE A 127 1.92 -24.61 -8.32
N ALA A 128 0.88 -25.14 -8.96
CA ALA A 128 -0.35 -24.41 -9.25
C ALA A 128 -1.37 -24.54 -8.11
N HIS A 129 -1.97 -23.42 -7.75
CA HIS A 129 -3.01 -23.30 -6.74
C HIS A 129 -4.13 -22.40 -7.26
N ARG A 130 -5.36 -22.61 -6.79
CA ARG A 130 -6.42 -21.64 -7.02
C ARG A 130 -6.09 -20.36 -6.25
N ALA A 131 -6.21 -19.19 -6.90
CA ALA A 131 -5.97 -17.92 -6.22
C ALA A 131 -6.92 -17.73 -5.01
N GLY A 132 -6.41 -17.13 -3.94
CA GLY A 132 -7.18 -16.78 -2.74
C GLY A 132 -7.56 -17.94 -1.80
N THR A 133 -7.23 -19.20 -2.12
CA THR A 133 -7.54 -20.35 -1.26
C THR A 133 -6.42 -20.68 -0.28
N SER A 134 -5.17 -20.70 -0.78
CA SER A 134 -3.99 -21.14 -0.02
C SER A 134 -2.90 -20.08 0.05
N PHE A 135 -2.99 -19.06 -0.81
CA PHE A 135 -2.04 -17.97 -0.91
C PHE A 135 -2.79 -16.66 -1.08
N TYR A 136 -2.15 -15.57 -0.67
CA TYR A 136 -2.66 -14.23 -0.88
C TYR A 136 -2.90 -13.94 -2.37
N ASP A 137 -4.07 -13.39 -2.70
CA ASP A 137 -4.37 -12.86 -4.03
C ASP A 137 -3.92 -11.41 -4.12
N VAL A 138 -2.79 -11.17 -4.78
CA VAL A 138 -2.24 -9.82 -4.99
C VAL A 138 -3.17 -8.91 -5.81
N GLY A 139 -4.09 -9.50 -6.60
CA GLY A 139 -5.15 -8.74 -7.27
C GLY A 139 -6.07 -8.01 -6.29
N ALA A 140 -6.20 -8.50 -5.06
CA ALA A 140 -7.04 -7.89 -4.03
C ALA A 140 -6.57 -6.49 -3.61
N LEU A 141 -5.30 -6.12 -3.87
CA LEU A 141 -4.78 -4.77 -3.59
C LEU A 141 -5.62 -3.66 -4.23
N PHE A 142 -6.23 -3.93 -5.39
CA PHE A 142 -7.09 -2.99 -6.11
C PHE A 142 -8.54 -3.48 -6.19
N ASP A 143 -8.95 -4.39 -5.32
CA ASP A 143 -10.37 -4.71 -5.17
C ASP A 143 -11.13 -3.48 -4.61
N ALA A 144 -12.33 -3.24 -5.12
CA ALA A 144 -13.13 -2.05 -4.79
C ALA A 144 -13.74 -2.09 -3.37
N LYS A 145 -13.79 -3.27 -2.74
CA LYS A 145 -14.41 -3.53 -1.44
C LYS A 145 -13.39 -3.90 -0.37
N ASP A 146 -12.31 -4.57 -0.76
CA ASP A 146 -11.34 -5.12 0.20
C ASP A 146 -9.90 -4.61 -0.03
N GLY A 147 -9.71 -3.65 -0.95
CA GLY A 147 -8.39 -3.14 -1.36
C GLY A 147 -8.12 -1.68 -0.99
N ILE A 148 -7.07 -1.10 -1.59
CA ILE A 148 -6.70 0.31 -1.44
C ILE A 148 -7.87 1.26 -1.79
N PRO A 149 -8.68 1.01 -2.85
CA PRO A 149 -9.87 1.82 -3.11
C PRO A 149 -10.89 1.83 -1.95
N ASP A 150 -11.11 0.71 -1.26
CA ASP A 150 -12.02 0.70 -0.11
C ASP A 150 -11.47 1.57 1.03
N ILE A 151 -10.18 1.41 1.38
CA ILE A 151 -9.55 2.20 2.43
C ILE A 151 -9.64 3.70 2.13
N LEU A 152 -9.38 4.12 0.89
CA LEU A 152 -9.52 5.53 0.50
C LEU A 152 -10.98 6.01 0.60
N ARG A 153 -11.95 5.16 0.28
CA ARG A 153 -13.38 5.47 0.35
C ARG A 153 -13.88 5.57 1.80
N THR A 154 -13.35 4.75 2.70
CA THR A 154 -13.82 4.64 4.09
C THR A 154 -12.93 5.40 5.08
N LEU A 155 -11.83 6.01 4.61
CA LEU A 155 -10.89 6.76 5.44
C LEU A 155 -11.59 7.86 6.23
N ARG A 156 -11.42 7.83 7.54
CA ARG A 156 -11.98 8.83 8.46
C ARG A 156 -10.91 9.79 8.96
N ASP A 157 -11.35 10.98 9.36
CA ASP A 157 -10.51 12.01 9.95
C ASP A 157 -9.31 12.41 9.08
N ALA A 158 -9.50 12.38 7.75
CA ALA A 158 -8.47 12.68 6.77
C ALA A 158 -7.92 14.10 7.00
N THR A 159 -6.60 14.21 7.17
CA THR A 159 -5.90 15.46 7.46
C THR A 159 -4.60 15.52 6.65
N ILE A 160 -4.33 16.65 6.00
CA ILE A 160 -3.03 16.90 5.36
C ILE A 160 -1.98 17.12 6.45
N ALA A 161 -0.99 16.24 6.51
CA ALA A 161 0.10 16.28 7.46
C ALA A 161 1.37 16.98 6.91
N GLY A 162 1.38 17.31 5.61
CA GLY A 162 2.46 18.05 4.96
C GLY A 162 2.76 17.53 3.55
N GLU A 163 3.80 18.09 2.95
CA GLU A 163 4.35 17.62 1.67
C GLU A 163 5.70 16.94 1.91
N GLU A 164 5.98 15.87 1.19
CA GLU A 164 7.28 15.17 1.24
C GLU A 164 7.61 14.46 -0.08
N GLN A 165 8.90 14.18 -0.26
CA GLN A 165 9.41 13.38 -1.37
C GLN A 165 9.42 11.90 -0.96
N VAL A 166 8.73 11.06 -1.72
CA VAL A 166 8.76 9.59 -1.57
C VAL A 166 9.38 9.01 -2.82
N ASP A 167 10.59 8.45 -2.68
CA ASP A 167 11.34 7.85 -3.79
C ASP A 167 11.50 8.78 -5.01
N GLY A 168 11.69 10.08 -4.75
CA GLY A 168 11.83 11.12 -5.77
C GLY A 168 10.50 11.62 -6.37
N VAL A 169 9.36 11.17 -5.87
CA VAL A 169 8.03 11.64 -6.25
C VAL A 169 7.50 12.62 -5.21
N ALA A 170 7.10 13.81 -5.67
CA ALA A 170 6.48 14.81 -4.80
C ALA A 170 5.08 14.33 -4.37
N THR A 171 4.87 14.26 -3.05
CA THR A 171 3.63 13.78 -2.46
C THR A 171 3.09 14.70 -1.40
N THR A 172 1.77 14.74 -1.28
CA THR A 172 1.07 15.24 -0.11
C THR A 172 0.80 14.06 0.81
N ARG A 173 1.27 14.16 2.06
CA ARG A 173 1.05 13.17 3.11
C ARG A 173 -0.29 13.44 3.78
N VAL A 174 -1.17 12.45 3.77
CA VAL A 174 -2.49 12.49 4.41
C VAL A 174 -2.54 11.43 5.51
N THR A 175 -2.93 11.82 6.71
CA THR A 175 -3.22 10.90 7.82
C THR A 175 -4.71 10.71 7.99
N GLY A 176 -5.12 9.54 8.47
CA GLY A 176 -6.51 9.26 8.83
C GLY A 176 -6.63 7.94 9.58
N THR A 177 -7.86 7.45 9.69
CA THR A 177 -8.20 6.21 10.39
C THR A 177 -8.99 5.29 9.46
N ALA A 178 -8.57 4.04 9.34
CA ALA A 178 -9.32 2.96 8.70
C ALA A 178 -9.69 1.89 9.72
N THR A 179 -10.34 0.81 9.33
CA THR A 179 -10.50 -0.34 10.23
C THR A 179 -9.25 -1.22 10.21
N SER A 180 -8.93 -1.86 11.34
CA SER A 180 -7.75 -2.72 11.44
C SER A 180 -7.83 -3.94 10.52
N SER A 181 -9.03 -4.42 10.22
CA SER A 181 -9.25 -5.48 9.22
C SER A 181 -8.84 -5.03 7.83
N ASP A 182 -9.26 -3.85 7.36
CA ASP A 182 -8.98 -3.39 5.99
C ASP A 182 -7.46 -3.22 5.80
N VAL A 183 -6.78 -2.69 6.81
CA VAL A 183 -5.31 -2.57 6.80
C VAL A 183 -4.62 -3.94 6.81
N ALA A 184 -5.14 -4.92 7.55
CA ALA A 184 -4.56 -6.27 7.60
C ALA A 184 -4.78 -7.04 6.28
N GLU A 185 -5.90 -6.80 5.60
CA GLU A 185 -6.25 -7.44 4.33
C GLU A 185 -5.30 -7.04 3.19
N LEU A 186 -4.74 -5.83 3.24
CA LEU A 186 -3.64 -5.41 2.34
C LEU A 186 -2.40 -6.33 2.43
N ALA A 187 -2.19 -7.00 3.56
CA ALA A 187 -1.12 -7.98 3.76
C ALA A 187 -1.60 -9.44 3.59
N GLY A 188 -2.81 -9.64 3.07
CA GLY A 188 -3.41 -10.96 2.88
C GLY A 188 -3.91 -11.63 4.15
N ILE A 189 -4.04 -10.88 5.24
CA ILE A 189 -4.54 -11.39 6.51
C ILE A 189 -6.06 -11.20 6.51
N ARG A 190 -6.78 -12.25 6.12
CA ARG A 190 -8.24 -12.20 6.07
C ARG A 190 -8.84 -12.12 7.46
N ALA A 191 -9.70 -11.14 7.68
CA ALA A 191 -10.51 -11.09 8.88
C ALA A 191 -11.37 -12.36 8.98
N THR A 192 -11.44 -12.93 10.19
CA THR A 192 -12.47 -13.94 10.47
C THR A 192 -13.80 -13.23 10.49
N HIS A 193 -14.80 -13.78 9.79
CA HIS A 193 -16.12 -13.19 9.74
C HIS A 193 -16.67 -13.00 11.17
N GLY A 194 -17.10 -11.78 11.52
CA GLY A 194 -17.57 -11.44 12.87
C GLY A 194 -16.48 -11.11 13.90
N ALA A 195 -15.19 -11.08 13.52
CA ALA A 195 -14.16 -10.54 14.41
C ALA A 195 -14.36 -9.04 14.62
N ALA A 196 -14.23 -8.60 15.87
CA ALA A 196 -14.23 -7.18 16.19
C ALA A 196 -13.04 -6.50 15.48
N SER A 197 -13.35 -5.52 14.63
CA SER A 197 -12.38 -4.64 13.97
C SER A 197 -12.43 -3.27 14.62
N GLY A 198 -11.27 -2.73 14.96
CA GLY A 198 -11.12 -1.44 15.64
C GLY A 198 -10.54 -0.37 14.72
N PRO A 199 -10.53 0.91 15.15
CA PRO A 199 -9.83 1.95 14.40
C PRO A 199 -8.33 1.67 14.35
N ALA A 200 -7.73 1.83 13.17
CA ALA A 200 -6.30 1.72 12.91
C ALA A 200 -5.80 2.99 12.22
N PRO A 201 -4.69 3.60 12.69
CA PRO A 201 -4.12 4.76 12.03
C PRO A 201 -3.54 4.35 10.67
N VAL A 202 -3.81 5.18 9.67
CA VAL A 202 -3.33 5.03 8.29
C VAL A 202 -2.70 6.34 7.82
N THR A 203 -1.62 6.23 7.06
CA THR A 203 -1.02 7.33 6.32
C THR A 203 -0.99 6.97 4.83
N VAL A 204 -1.43 7.90 4.00
CA VAL A 204 -1.44 7.80 2.53
C VAL A 204 -0.57 8.91 1.96
N TRP A 205 0.29 8.57 1.01
CA TRP A 205 1.09 9.54 0.26
C TRP A 205 0.57 9.59 -1.16
N ILE A 206 0.03 10.75 -1.52
CA ILE A 206 -0.67 10.98 -2.79
C ILE A 206 0.18 11.94 -3.62
N GLN A 207 0.36 11.67 -4.93
CA GLN A 207 1.07 12.59 -5.81
C GLN A 207 0.47 14.00 -5.73
N THR A 208 1.33 15.00 -5.51
CA THR A 208 0.88 16.40 -5.42
C THR A 208 0.28 16.88 -6.73
N SER A 209 0.85 16.46 -7.86
CA SER A 209 0.30 16.73 -9.19
C SER A 209 -0.69 15.65 -9.63
N ALA A 210 -1.57 16.01 -10.56
CA ALA A 210 -2.37 15.04 -11.29
C ALA A 210 -1.47 13.92 -11.87
N PRO A 211 -1.95 12.66 -11.91
CA PRO A 211 -3.33 12.25 -11.65
C PRO A 211 -3.61 11.91 -10.17
N HIS A 212 -2.77 12.32 -9.21
CA HIS A 212 -2.96 12.00 -7.78
C HIS A 212 -2.93 10.50 -7.47
N ASN A 213 -1.99 9.76 -8.06
CA ASN A 213 -1.81 8.34 -7.68
C ASN A 213 -1.41 8.24 -6.20
N VAL A 214 -1.86 7.16 -5.53
CA VAL A 214 -1.29 6.73 -4.26
C VAL A 214 0.11 6.19 -4.52
N VAL A 215 1.14 6.85 -4.01
CA VAL A 215 2.55 6.42 -4.11
C VAL A 215 2.90 5.46 -2.97
N ARG A 216 2.32 5.68 -1.79
CA ARG A 216 2.52 4.82 -0.62
C ARG A 216 1.27 4.83 0.26
N ILE A 217 1.00 3.70 0.90
CA ILE A 217 0.06 3.58 2.00
C ILE A 217 0.72 2.81 3.13
N SER A 218 0.52 3.23 4.37
CA SER A 218 0.98 2.52 5.55
C SER A 218 -0.09 2.56 6.65
N GLY A 219 -0.23 1.48 7.39
CA GLY A 219 -1.12 1.41 8.54
C GLY A 219 -0.67 0.41 9.60
N THR A 220 -1.24 0.55 10.80
CA THR A 220 -0.93 -0.26 11.97
C THR A 220 -2.17 -1.06 12.38
N PRO A 221 -2.38 -2.27 11.83
CA PRO A 221 -3.59 -3.05 12.12
C PRO A 221 -3.60 -3.60 13.56
N GLN A 222 -2.42 -3.72 14.20
CA GLN A 222 -2.26 -4.15 15.59
C GLN A 222 -1.10 -3.37 16.24
N PRO A 223 -1.07 -3.22 17.58
CA PRO A 223 0.04 -2.55 18.26
C PRO A 223 1.41 -3.13 17.88
N ASN A 224 2.40 -2.26 17.68
CA ASN A 224 3.78 -2.65 17.30
C ASN A 224 3.87 -3.43 15.98
N SER A 225 2.96 -3.18 15.04
CA SER A 225 3.00 -3.73 13.69
C SER A 225 2.85 -2.66 12.62
N GLU A 226 3.25 -2.97 11.40
CA GLU A 226 3.03 -2.10 10.24
C GLU A 226 2.75 -2.96 9.01
N VAL A 227 1.80 -2.51 8.20
CA VAL A 227 1.62 -2.93 6.82
C VAL A 227 1.91 -1.71 5.96
N ARG A 228 2.88 -1.81 5.05
CA ARG A 228 3.27 -0.73 4.15
C ARG A 228 3.31 -1.23 2.71
N ILE A 229 2.67 -0.50 1.81
CA ILE A 229 2.71 -0.73 0.38
C ILE A 229 3.22 0.53 -0.32
N ALA A 230 4.25 0.38 -1.14
CA ALA A 230 4.68 1.38 -2.11
C ALA A 230 4.24 0.98 -3.52
N LEU A 231 3.81 1.96 -4.31
CA LEU A 231 3.30 1.81 -5.66
C LEU A 231 4.10 2.71 -6.60
N SER A 232 4.41 2.20 -7.79
CA SER A 232 5.19 2.90 -8.80
C SER A 232 4.88 2.35 -10.20
N ASN A 233 5.50 2.94 -11.24
CA ASN A 233 5.46 2.37 -12.60
C ASN A 233 4.04 2.16 -13.16
N TRP A 234 3.10 3.07 -12.86
CA TRP A 234 1.72 2.98 -13.32
C TRP A 234 1.60 2.90 -14.83
N GLY A 235 0.70 2.07 -15.33
CA GLY A 235 0.39 1.92 -16.75
C GLY A 235 1.39 1.08 -17.55
N ASN A 236 2.49 0.62 -16.95
CA ASN A 236 3.41 -0.32 -17.58
C ASN A 236 2.79 -1.73 -17.59
N ARG A 237 2.68 -2.35 -18.76
CA ARG A 237 2.07 -3.69 -18.93
C ARG A 237 3.10 -4.68 -19.46
N PRO A 238 3.85 -5.38 -18.58
CA PRO A 238 4.73 -6.45 -19.01
C PRO A 238 3.92 -7.65 -19.52
N SER A 239 4.53 -8.44 -20.39
CA SER A 239 3.98 -9.75 -20.78
C SER A 239 4.21 -10.75 -19.65
N ILE A 240 3.13 -11.23 -19.03
CA ILE A 240 3.17 -12.23 -17.97
C ILE A 240 2.49 -13.50 -18.48
N ALA A 241 3.16 -14.65 -18.33
CA ALA A 241 2.65 -15.94 -18.78
C ALA A 241 2.81 -16.99 -17.68
N ALA A 242 1.95 -18.02 -17.71
CA ALA A 242 2.03 -19.13 -16.78
C ALA A 242 3.40 -19.83 -16.88
N PRO A 243 4.05 -20.14 -15.76
CA PRO A 243 5.31 -20.87 -15.77
C PRO A 243 5.08 -22.35 -16.08
N THR A 244 6.14 -23.05 -16.48
CA THR A 244 6.11 -24.52 -16.55
C THR A 244 6.00 -25.10 -15.14
N THR A 245 4.93 -25.86 -14.87
CA THR A 245 4.70 -26.48 -13.55
C THR A 245 5.40 -27.82 -13.43
N ARG A 246 5.89 -28.13 -12.23
CA ARG A 246 6.25 -29.51 -11.88
C ARG A 246 4.98 -30.33 -11.69
N ALA A 247 4.98 -31.59 -12.11
CA ALA A 247 3.88 -32.50 -11.81
C ALA A 247 3.70 -32.62 -10.28
N VAL A 248 2.49 -32.40 -9.79
CA VAL A 248 2.13 -32.74 -8.41
C VAL A 248 2.24 -34.27 -8.28
N PRO A 249 3.01 -34.82 -7.32
CA PRO A 249 3.01 -36.25 -7.08
C PRO A 249 1.57 -36.67 -6.82
N SER A 250 1.03 -37.57 -7.65
CA SER A 250 -0.28 -38.15 -7.40
C SER A 250 -0.27 -38.77 -6.00
N GLU A 251 -1.22 -38.38 -5.14
CA GLU A 251 -1.46 -39.12 -3.90
C GLU A 251 -1.54 -40.62 -4.25
N PRO A 252 -0.83 -41.50 -3.52
CA PRO A 252 -0.98 -42.93 -3.74
C PRO A 252 -2.46 -43.26 -3.54
N THR A 253 -3.13 -43.64 -4.63
CA THR A 253 -4.49 -44.15 -4.59
C THR A 253 -4.50 -45.31 -3.61
N SER A 254 -5.08 -45.10 -2.43
CA SER A 254 -5.30 -46.15 -1.47
C SER A 254 -6.31 -47.13 -2.09
N THR A 255 -5.78 -48.22 -2.63
CA THR A 255 -6.57 -49.37 -3.07
C THR A 255 -7.46 -49.80 -1.90
N PRO A 256 -8.79 -49.95 -2.07
CA PRO A 256 -9.63 -50.48 -1.02
C PRO A 256 -9.19 -51.92 -0.74
N SER A 257 -8.71 -52.17 0.47
CA SER A 257 -8.38 -53.51 0.96
C SER A 257 -9.60 -54.42 0.80
N GLY A 258 -9.42 -55.53 0.08
CA GLY A 258 -10.47 -56.40 -0.41
C GLY A 258 -11.48 -56.84 0.65
N ALA A 259 -12.76 -56.68 0.33
CA ALA A 259 -13.85 -57.38 0.98
C ALA A 259 -13.69 -58.89 0.72
N ARG A 260 -13.23 -59.62 1.73
CA ARG A 260 -13.21 -61.08 1.72
C ARG A 260 -14.65 -61.56 1.86
N ALA A 261 -15.26 -61.98 0.76
CA ALA A 261 -16.55 -62.65 0.77
C ALA A 261 -16.44 -63.97 1.56
N LYS A 262 -17.36 -64.13 2.52
CA LYS A 262 -17.52 -65.32 3.36
C LYS A 262 -18.16 -66.44 2.52
N PRO A 263 -17.59 -67.66 2.42
CA PRO A 263 -18.28 -68.74 1.74
C PRO A 263 -19.41 -69.27 2.64
N ALA A 264 -20.60 -69.40 2.07
CA ALA A 264 -21.72 -70.09 2.69
C ALA A 264 -21.50 -71.61 2.57
N LYS A 265 -21.51 -72.30 3.70
CA LYS A 265 -22.02 -73.67 3.89
C LYS A 265 -22.46 -73.83 5.33
#